data_AF-A0A7K2XMG0-F1
#
_entry.id   AF-A0A7K2XMG0-F1
#
_cell.length_a   1.000
_cell.length_b   1.000
_cell.length_c   1.000
_cell.angle_alpha   90.00
_cell.angle_beta   90.00
_cell.angle_gamma   90.00
#
_symmetry.space_group_name_H-M   'P 1'
#
loop_
_entity.id
_entity.type
_entity.pdbx_description
1 polymer ?
#
loop_
_entity_poly.entity_id
_entity_poly.type
_entity_poly.pdbx_seq_one_letter_code
_entity_poly.pdbx_strand_id
1 'polypeptide(L)'
;ALLATLAVALRVLASGLAVPAAGGPRPKLRGSVPYGLFGLAAAVLVTLEGRQDAYAVIVLTLSMGPAEWLLYRYRGWSVAALRASATPRAFLFRSSGVLALCLVCYLMLLLVPALLLGSGPVALLSLAAVLWAALLLQAFGVAWPPAVVCLTTAAGAVLITRADLPDGSAVLPSVCAAAAVCLAACVVALLGRPSPHA
;
A
#
# COMPACT_ATOMS: atom_id res chain seq x y z
N ALA A 1 -9.04 -5.70 -24.24
CA ALA A 1 -7.82 -5.67 -23.39
C ALA A 1 -8.09 -6.19 -21.97
N LEU A 2 -8.91 -5.52 -21.15
CA LEU A 2 -9.17 -5.91 -19.74
C LEU A 2 -9.73 -7.33 -19.53
N LEU A 3 -10.67 -7.79 -20.37
CA LEU A 3 -11.19 -9.15 -20.29
C LEU A 3 -10.13 -10.20 -20.67
N ALA A 4 -9.24 -9.87 -21.60
CA ALA A 4 -8.15 -10.75 -22.00
C ALA A 4 -7.09 -10.86 -20.89
N THR A 5 -6.74 -9.75 -20.23
CA THR A 5 -5.81 -9.77 -19.09
C THR A 5 -6.42 -10.51 -17.89
N LEU A 6 -7.71 -10.34 -17.63
CA LEU A 6 -8.43 -11.09 -16.60
C LEU A 6 -8.46 -12.59 -16.90
N ALA A 7 -8.75 -12.98 -18.15
CA ALA A 7 -8.76 -14.39 -18.56
C ALA A 7 -7.37 -15.04 -18.51
N VAL A 8 -6.31 -14.29 -18.81
CA VAL A 8 -4.92 -14.77 -18.67
C VAL A 8 -4.55 -14.90 -17.20
N ALA A 9 -4.87 -13.91 -16.36
CA ALA A 9 -4.61 -13.96 -14.92
C ALA A 9 -5.33 -15.14 -14.25
N LEU A 10 -6.60 -15.38 -14.60
CA LEU A 10 -7.37 -16.53 -14.13
C LEU A 10 -6.76 -17.86 -14.58
N ARG A 11 -6.27 -17.95 -15.83
CA ARG A 11 -5.59 -19.15 -16.33
C ARG A 11 -4.29 -19.43 -15.55
N VAL A 12 -3.47 -18.40 -15.32
CA VAL A 12 -2.23 -18.54 -14.55
C VAL A 12 -2.52 -18.94 -13.11
N LEU A 13 -3.56 -18.35 -12.50
CA LEU A 13 -4.00 -18.71 -11.15
C LEU A 13 -4.48 -20.16 -11.08
N ALA A 14 -5.28 -20.60 -12.07
CA ALA A 14 -5.75 -21.98 -12.17
C ALA A 14 -4.58 -22.97 -12.32
N SER A 15 -3.56 -22.64 -13.12
CA SER A 15 -2.35 -23.48 -13.23
C SER A 15 -1.55 -23.53 -11.93
N GLY A 16 -1.47 -22.44 -11.16
CA GLY A 16 -0.79 -22.43 -9.87
C GLY A 16 -1.54 -23.21 -8.79
N LEU A 17 -2.87 -23.21 -8.82
CA LEU A 17 -3.71 -24.00 -7.92
C LEU A 17 -3.66 -25.51 -8.22
N ALA A 18 -3.32 -25.89 -9.45
CA ALA A 18 -3.12 -27.28 -9.84
C ALA A 18 -1.80 -27.87 -9.31
N VAL A 19 -0.85 -27.02 -8.86
CA VAL A 19 0.40 -27.48 -8.25
C VAL A 19 0.11 -28.00 -6.84
N PRO A 20 0.50 -29.24 -6.51
CA PRO A 20 0.34 -29.77 -5.16
C PRO A 20 1.12 -28.90 -4.17
N ALA A 21 0.42 -28.40 -3.14
CA ALA A 21 1.04 -27.56 -2.13
C ALA A 21 2.18 -28.33 -1.42
N ALA A 22 3.30 -27.64 -1.17
CA ALA A 22 4.36 -28.15 -0.31
C ALA A 22 3.78 -28.58 1.04
N GLY A 23 4.25 -29.72 1.57
CA GLY A 23 3.67 -30.45 2.72
C GLY A 23 3.76 -29.76 4.08
N GLY A 24 3.20 -28.54 4.19
CA GLY A 24 3.09 -27.78 5.44
C GLY A 24 1.65 -27.32 5.71
N PRO A 25 1.37 -26.80 6.91
CA PRO A 25 0.05 -26.29 7.27
C PRO A 25 -0.36 -25.17 6.31
N ARG A 26 -1.49 -25.34 5.61
CA ARG A 26 -2.02 -24.29 4.73
C ARG A 26 -2.60 -23.15 5.56
N PRO A 27 -2.28 -21.88 5.27
CA PRO A 27 -2.97 -20.77 5.88
C PRO A 27 -4.47 -20.84 5.53
N LYS A 28 -5.33 -20.55 6.51
CA LYS A 28 -6.79 -20.56 6.33
C LYS A 28 -7.16 -19.56 5.25
N LEU A 29 -8.01 -19.96 4.30
CA LEU A 29 -8.46 -19.10 3.18
C LEU A 29 -8.95 -17.74 3.67
N ARG A 30 -9.73 -17.71 4.76
CA ARG A 30 -10.26 -16.48 5.39
C ARG A 30 -9.16 -15.51 5.86
N GLY A 31 -7.98 -16.02 6.22
CA GLY A 31 -6.82 -15.21 6.57
C GLY A 31 -6.13 -14.60 5.35
N SER A 32 -6.25 -15.22 4.18
CA SER A 32 -5.64 -14.76 2.92
C SER A 32 -6.53 -13.78 2.13
N VAL A 33 -7.85 -13.81 2.33
CA VAL A 33 -8.82 -12.91 1.67
C VAL A 33 -8.42 -11.44 1.72
N PRO A 34 -8.10 -10.81 2.88
CA PRO A 34 -7.80 -9.38 2.91
C PRO A 34 -6.55 -9.01 2.09
N TYR A 35 -5.54 -9.89 2.04
CA TYR A 35 -4.35 -9.66 1.21
C TYR A 35 -4.67 -9.71 -0.29
N GLY A 36 -5.52 -10.66 -0.71
CA GLY A 36 -6.00 -10.73 -2.09
C GLY A 36 -6.84 -9.52 -2.50
N LEU A 37 -7.73 -9.07 -1.62
CA LEU A 37 -8.55 -7.88 -1.82
C LEU A 37 -7.71 -6.60 -1.93
N PHE A 38 -6.71 -6.46 -1.05
CA PHE A 38 -5.74 -5.37 -1.15
C PHE A 38 -4.97 -5.41 -2.47
N GLY A 39 -4.44 -6.58 -2.87
CA GLY A 39 -3.70 -6.73 -4.12
C GLY A 39 -4.56 -6.37 -5.35
N LEU A 40 -5.84 -6.77 -5.34
CA LEU A 40 -6.79 -6.38 -6.38
C LEU A 40 -7.01 -4.85 -6.41
N ALA A 41 -7.25 -4.25 -5.25
CA ALA A 41 -7.45 -2.81 -5.15
C ALA A 41 -6.22 -2.02 -5.61
N ALA A 42 -5.02 -2.44 -5.19
CA ALA A 42 -3.75 -1.87 -5.62
C ALA A 42 -3.59 -1.98 -7.15
N ALA A 43 -3.86 -3.15 -7.74
CA ALA A 43 -3.79 -3.34 -9.18
C ALA A 43 -4.75 -2.42 -9.94
N VAL A 44 -5.99 -2.24 -9.45
CA VAL A 44 -6.96 -1.31 -10.04
C VAL A 44 -6.45 0.12 -9.98
N LEU A 45 -5.98 0.59 -8.81
CA LEU A 45 -5.47 1.95 -8.63
C LEU A 45 -4.25 2.23 -9.52
N VAL A 46 -3.28 1.31 -9.56
CA VAL A 46 -2.09 1.41 -10.43
C VAL A 46 -2.48 1.38 -11.91
N THR A 47 -3.51 0.61 -12.29
CA THR A 47 -4.00 0.60 -13.68
C THR A 47 -4.67 1.92 -14.04
N LEU A 48 -5.44 2.53 -13.13
CA LEU A 48 -6.04 3.85 -13.35
C LEU A 48 -4.98 4.93 -13.51
N GLU A 49 -3.94 4.91 -12.65
CA GLU A 49 -2.79 5.81 -12.78
C GLU A 49 -2.04 5.58 -14.10
N GLY A 50 -1.75 4.33 -14.44
CA GLY A 50 -1.03 3.96 -15.66
C GLY A 50 -1.74 4.32 -16.97
N ARG A 51 -3.07 4.53 -16.92
CA ARG A 51 -3.83 5.07 -18.06
C ARG A 51 -3.58 6.55 -18.29
N GLN A 52 -3.26 7.29 -17.22
CA GLN A 52 -2.90 8.70 -17.29
C GLN A 52 -1.41 8.86 -17.59
N ASP A 53 -0.57 8.04 -16.95
CA ASP A 53 0.87 8.09 -17.08
C ASP A 53 1.51 6.69 -16.99
N ALA A 54 1.97 6.17 -18.12
CA ALA A 54 2.62 4.86 -18.19
C ALA A 54 3.96 4.82 -17.43
N TYR A 55 4.68 5.94 -17.35
CA TYR A 55 5.96 6.00 -16.65
C TYR A 55 5.77 5.91 -15.13
N ALA A 56 4.64 6.37 -14.61
CA ALA A 56 4.30 6.24 -13.19
C ALA A 56 4.30 4.77 -12.74
N VAL A 57 3.79 3.85 -13.58
CA VAL A 57 3.79 2.40 -13.28
C VAL A 57 5.21 1.84 -13.22
N ILE A 58 6.09 2.27 -14.13
CA ILE A 58 7.49 1.83 -14.16
C ILE A 58 8.21 2.31 -12.90
N VAL A 59 8.05 3.60 -12.55
CA VAL A 59 8.65 4.18 -11.34
C VAL A 59 8.14 3.47 -10.08
N LEU A 60 6.82 3.23 -9.97
CA LEU A 60 6.23 2.49 -8.85
C LEU A 60 6.80 1.07 -8.74
N THR A 61 6.93 0.36 -9.87
CA THR A 61 7.46 -1.01 -9.90
C THR A 61 8.91 -1.05 -9.44
N LEU A 62 9.75 -0.15 -9.96
CA LEU A 62 11.16 -0.05 -9.54
C LEU A 62 11.30 0.37 -8.07
N SER A 63 10.34 1.16 -7.57
CA SER A 63 10.34 1.61 -6.18
C SER A 63 10.01 0.51 -5.16
N MET A 64 9.52 -0.66 -5.60
CA MET A 64 9.18 -1.77 -4.70
C MET A 64 10.39 -2.27 -3.89
N GLY A 65 11.58 -2.32 -4.50
CA GLY A 65 12.80 -2.72 -3.78
C GLY A 65 13.15 -1.76 -2.62
N PRO A 66 13.28 -0.44 -2.89
CA PRO A 66 13.45 0.57 -1.85
C PRO A 66 12.33 0.57 -0.81
N ALA A 67 11.07 0.36 -1.22
CA ALA A 67 9.93 0.27 -0.31
C ALA A 67 10.12 -0.86 0.70
N GLU A 68 10.46 -2.07 0.23
CA GLU A 68 10.70 -3.24 1.09
C GLU A 68 11.89 -3.02 2.03
N TRP A 69 12.98 -2.43 1.52
CA TRP A 69 14.14 -2.08 2.34
C TRP A 69 13.78 -1.12 3.48
N LEU A 70 12.94 -0.11 3.20
CA LEU A 70 12.46 0.81 4.22
C LEU A 70 11.53 0.14 5.23
N LEU A 71 10.68 -0.80 4.81
CA LEU A 71 9.85 -1.59 5.74
C LEU A 71 10.72 -2.40 6.70
N TYR A 72 11.76 -3.06 6.18
CA TYR A 72 12.72 -3.79 7.00
C TYR A 72 13.43 -2.86 8.00
N ARG A 73 13.86 -1.68 7.54
CA ARG A 73 14.55 -0.69 8.38
C ARG A 73 13.64 -0.12 9.47
N TYR A 74 12.39 0.18 9.13
CA TYR A 74 11.36 0.63 10.07
C TYR A 74 11.15 -0.38 11.18
N ARG A 75 11.09 -1.68 10.87
CA ARG A 75 10.95 -2.75 11.89
C ARG A 75 12.12 -2.74 12.86
N GLY A 76 13.36 -2.67 12.35
CA GLY A 76 14.56 -2.61 13.20
C GLY A 76 14.59 -1.37 14.11
N TRP A 77 14.25 -0.20 13.57
CA TRP A 77 14.21 1.04 14.33
C TRP A 77 13.05 1.10 15.33
N SER A 78 11.89 0.53 15.01
CA SER A 78 10.76 0.41 15.94
C SER A 78 11.12 -0.45 17.14
N VAL A 79 11.85 -1.56 16.94
CA VAL A 79 12.36 -2.41 18.05
C VAL A 79 13.38 -1.66 18.90
N ALA A 80 14.27 -0.89 18.29
CA ALA A 80 15.20 -0.04 19.04
C ALA A 80 14.46 1.04 19.86
N ALA A 81 13.43 1.66 19.28
CA ALA A 81 12.59 2.63 19.95
C ALA A 81 11.79 2.01 21.11
N LEU A 82 11.29 0.78 20.96
CA LEU A 82 10.66 0.01 22.05
C LEU A 82 11.63 -0.16 23.23
N ARG A 83 12.86 -0.61 22.96
CA ARG A 83 13.88 -0.84 24.01
C ARG A 83 14.28 0.45 24.73
N ALA A 84 14.23 1.59 24.04
CA ALA A 84 14.66 2.88 24.59
C ALA A 84 13.53 3.71 25.23
N SER A 85 12.28 3.23 25.24
CA SER A 85 11.12 4.01 25.69
C SER A 85 10.51 3.41 26.95
N ALA A 86 10.45 4.21 28.01
CA ALA A 86 9.87 3.79 29.29
C ALA A 86 8.34 4.00 29.37
N THR A 87 7.74 4.73 28.43
CA THR A 87 6.30 5.00 28.42
C THR A 87 5.67 4.71 27.05
N PRO A 88 4.40 4.27 27.00
CA PRO A 88 3.69 4.02 25.73
C PRO A 88 3.60 5.24 24.82
N ARG A 89 3.43 6.44 25.40
CA ARG A 89 3.38 7.70 24.64
C ARG A 89 4.73 8.06 24.02
N ALA A 90 5.84 7.86 24.74
CA ALA A 90 7.17 8.12 24.19
C ALA A 90 7.52 7.15 23.05
N PHE A 91 7.10 5.87 23.17
CA PHE A 91 7.24 4.91 22.09
C PHE A 91 6.43 5.33 20.85
N LEU A 92 5.17 5.74 21.05
CA LEU A 92 4.30 6.25 20.01
C LEU A 92 4.92 7.40 19.21
N PHE A 93 5.39 8.44 19.90
CA PHE A 93 6.02 9.60 19.25
C PHE A 93 7.30 9.23 18.48
N ARG A 94 8.14 8.36 19.04
CA ARG A 94 9.36 7.92 18.36
C ARG A 94 9.04 7.05 17.15
N SER A 95 8.12 6.10 17.30
CA SER A 95 7.68 5.22 16.21
C SER A 95 7.00 6.01 15.09
N SER A 96 6.15 7.00 15.41
CA SER A 96 5.55 7.88 14.41
C SER A 96 6.60 8.77 13.72
N GLY A 97 7.62 9.23 14.45
CA GLY A 97 8.74 9.97 13.86
C GLY A 97 9.54 9.13 12.86
N VAL A 98 9.84 7.86 13.21
CA VAL A 98 10.52 6.92 12.30
C VAL A 98 9.64 6.61 11.09
N LEU A 99 8.34 6.43 11.29
CA LEU A 99 7.37 6.22 10.21
C LEU A 99 7.38 7.41 9.23
N ALA A 100 7.26 8.62 9.76
CA ALA A 100 7.25 9.84 8.96
C ALA A 100 8.57 9.99 8.19
N LEU A 101 9.71 9.70 8.83
CA LEU A 101 11.02 9.72 8.17
C LEU A 101 11.08 8.72 7.02
N CYS A 102 10.72 7.45 7.26
CA CYS A 102 10.71 6.43 6.21
C CYS A 102 9.79 6.81 5.05
N LEU A 103 8.60 7.33 5.35
CA LEU A 103 7.65 7.78 4.33
C LEU A 103 8.21 8.96 3.54
N VAL A 104 8.77 9.98 4.19
CA VAL A 104 9.37 11.14 3.50
C VAL A 104 10.56 10.71 2.64
N CYS A 105 11.45 9.84 3.15
CA CYS A 105 12.56 9.29 2.36
C CYS A 105 12.06 8.54 1.13
N TYR A 106 11.02 7.72 1.28
CA TYR A 106 10.41 7.02 0.16
C TYR A 106 9.84 7.99 -0.87
N LEU A 107 9.03 8.96 -0.43
CA LEU A 107 8.41 9.94 -1.32
C LEU A 107 9.45 10.81 -2.05
N MET A 108 10.53 11.22 -1.37
CA MET A 108 11.63 11.96 -2.00
C MET A 108 12.36 11.13 -3.06
N LEU A 109 12.54 9.83 -2.82
CA LEU A 109 13.14 8.92 -3.80
C LEU A 109 12.27 8.81 -5.06
N LEU A 110 10.95 8.88 -4.94
CA LEU A 110 10.01 8.86 -6.06
C LEU A 110 9.83 10.23 -6.72
N LEU A 111 10.02 11.33 -5.97
CA LEU A 111 9.86 12.69 -6.50
C LEU A 111 10.89 13.00 -7.59
N VAL A 112 12.15 12.58 -7.41
CA VAL A 112 13.22 12.82 -8.40
C VAL A 112 12.89 12.25 -9.79
N PRO A 113 12.60 10.94 -9.95
CA PRO A 113 12.20 10.42 -11.25
C PRO A 113 10.86 11.02 -11.70
N ALA A 114 9.94 11.34 -10.79
CA ALA A 114 8.67 11.93 -11.19
C ALA A 114 8.84 13.29 -11.89
N LEU A 115 9.74 14.13 -11.38
CA LEU A 115 10.11 15.42 -11.97
C LEU A 115 10.91 15.26 -13.28
N LEU A 116 11.83 14.29 -13.33
CA LEU A 116 12.65 14.04 -14.52
C LEU A 116 11.84 13.52 -15.72
N LEU A 117 10.80 12.73 -15.46
CA LEU A 117 9.94 12.17 -16.51
C LEU A 117 8.72 13.04 -16.83
N GLY A 118 8.53 14.18 -16.13
CA GLY A 118 7.37 15.05 -16.32
C GLY A 118 6.05 14.42 -15.88
N SER A 119 6.10 13.35 -15.09
CA SER A 119 4.92 12.67 -14.53
C SER A 119 4.22 13.55 -13.50
N GLY A 120 2.90 13.38 -13.33
CA GLY A 120 2.13 14.08 -12.30
C GLY A 120 2.54 13.62 -10.88
N PRO A 121 3.38 14.37 -10.14
CA PRO A 121 4.01 13.84 -8.94
C PRO A 121 2.99 13.61 -7.82
N VAL A 122 1.90 14.37 -7.80
CA VAL A 122 0.89 14.29 -6.74
C VAL A 122 0.16 12.94 -6.75
N ALA A 123 -0.23 12.45 -7.92
CA ALA A 123 -0.94 11.19 -8.05
C ALA A 123 -0.02 9.99 -7.76
N LEU A 124 1.19 10.00 -8.33
CA LEU A 124 2.22 9.00 -8.05
C LEU A 124 2.61 8.93 -6.56
N LEU A 125 2.87 10.08 -5.93
CA LEU A 125 3.30 10.12 -4.53
C LEU A 125 2.17 9.73 -3.56
N SER A 126 0.93 10.16 -3.83
CA SER A 126 -0.23 9.78 -3.01
C SER A 126 -0.52 8.28 -3.12
N LEU A 127 -0.48 7.72 -4.32
CA LEU A 127 -0.64 6.28 -4.55
C LEU A 127 0.49 5.48 -3.87
N ALA A 128 1.74 5.90 -4.01
CA ALA A 128 2.88 5.27 -3.37
C ALA A 128 2.75 5.28 -1.84
N ALA A 129 2.30 6.39 -1.25
CA ALA A 129 2.04 6.50 0.19
C ALA A 129 0.97 5.50 0.66
N VAL A 130 -0.14 5.37 -0.08
CA VAL A 130 -1.20 4.39 0.22
C VAL A 130 -0.66 2.97 0.21
N LEU A 131 0.05 2.59 -0.86
CA LEU A 131 0.58 1.25 -1.02
C LEU A 131 1.59 0.92 0.07
N TRP A 132 2.51 1.83 0.37
CA TRP A 132 3.52 1.63 1.39
C TRP A 132 2.91 1.50 2.79
N ALA A 133 1.97 2.38 3.17
CA ALA A 133 1.28 2.31 4.46
C ALA A 133 0.44 1.03 4.62
N ALA A 134 -0.20 0.58 3.53
CA ALA A 134 -0.96 -0.66 3.52
C ALA A 134 -0.06 -1.90 3.67
N LEU A 135 1.07 -1.94 2.95
CA LEU A 135 2.07 -3.01 3.07
C LEU A 135 2.69 -3.05 4.47
N LEU A 136 2.90 -1.87 5.09
CA LEU A 136 3.38 -1.79 6.45
C LEU A 136 2.40 -2.44 7.43
N LEU A 137 1.11 -2.06 7.39
CA LEU A 137 0.07 -2.67 8.24
C LEU A 137 0.00 -4.19 8.05
N GLN A 138 0.08 -4.64 6.80
CA GLN A 138 0.08 -6.06 6.45
C GLN A 138 1.30 -6.80 6.99
N ALA A 139 2.48 -6.18 6.97
CA ALA A 139 3.72 -6.73 7.53
C ALA A 139 3.65 -6.90 9.07
N PHE A 140 2.79 -6.13 9.74
CA PHE A 140 2.47 -6.28 11.16
C PHE A 140 1.24 -7.18 11.42
N GLY A 141 0.73 -7.88 10.40
CA GLY A 141 -0.41 -8.80 10.54
C GLY A 141 -1.78 -8.12 10.53
N VAL A 142 -1.85 -6.82 10.30
CA VAL A 142 -3.10 -6.05 10.19
C VAL A 142 -3.51 -5.96 8.73
N ALA A 143 -4.38 -6.88 8.28
CA ALA A 143 -4.74 -6.99 6.86
C ALA A 143 -6.10 -6.37 6.48
N TRP A 144 -7.06 -6.33 7.41
CA TRP A 144 -8.44 -5.86 7.10
C TRP A 144 -8.57 -4.35 6.87
N PRO A 145 -8.07 -3.47 7.76
CA PRO A 145 -8.10 -2.03 7.53
C PRO A 145 -7.51 -1.61 6.17
N PRO A 146 -6.30 -2.05 5.76
CA PRO A 146 -5.77 -1.68 4.45
C PRO A 146 -6.59 -2.25 3.30
N ALA A 147 -7.11 -3.48 3.42
CA ALA A 147 -7.97 -4.05 2.38
C ALA A 147 -9.24 -3.23 2.16
N VAL A 148 -9.95 -2.85 3.24
CA VAL A 148 -11.17 -2.06 3.15
C VAL A 148 -10.90 -0.68 2.57
N VAL A 149 -9.91 0.04 3.11
CA VAL A 149 -9.59 1.41 2.66
C VAL A 149 -9.16 1.41 1.19
N CYS A 150 -8.27 0.50 0.78
CA CYS A 150 -7.85 0.43 -0.61
C CYS A 150 -9.00 0.03 -1.54
N LEU A 151 -9.87 -0.91 -1.14
CA LEU A 151 -11.04 -1.30 -1.94
C LEU A 151 -12.04 -0.16 -2.12
N THR A 152 -12.38 0.57 -1.04
CA THR A 152 -13.31 1.70 -1.14
C THR A 152 -12.73 2.81 -2.00
N THR A 153 -11.41 3.04 -1.90
CA THR A 153 -10.68 3.99 -2.73
C THR A 153 -10.71 3.59 -4.20
N ALA A 154 -10.42 2.33 -4.51
CA ALA A 154 -10.46 1.81 -5.87
C ALA A 154 -11.88 1.85 -6.46
N ALA A 155 -12.89 1.45 -5.69
CA ALA A 155 -14.29 1.49 -6.12
C ALA A 155 -14.76 2.93 -6.40
N GLY A 156 -14.42 3.88 -5.50
CA GLY A 156 -14.72 5.30 -5.68
C GLY A 156 -14.04 5.88 -6.93
N ALA A 157 -12.75 5.60 -7.12
CA ALA A 157 -12.01 6.05 -8.30
C ALA A 157 -12.59 5.48 -9.61
N VAL A 158 -12.98 4.20 -9.63
CA VAL A 158 -13.63 3.57 -10.79
C VAL A 158 -15.01 4.19 -11.05
N LEU A 159 -15.80 4.45 -10.01
CA LEU A 159 -17.13 5.03 -10.18
C LEU A 159 -17.07 6.45 -10.74
N ILE A 160 -16.17 7.29 -10.21
CA ILE A 160 -16.01 8.67 -10.66
C ILE A 160 -15.44 8.73 -12.08
N THR A 161 -14.46 7.87 -12.41
CA THR A 161 -13.92 7.78 -13.78
C THR A 161 -14.94 7.26 -14.79
N ARG A 162 -15.89 6.41 -14.37
CA ARG A 162 -17.01 5.95 -15.22
C ARG A 162 -18.10 7.00 -15.40
N ALA A 163 -18.27 7.90 -14.44
CA ALA A 163 -19.28 8.95 -14.47
C ALA A 163 -18.89 10.16 -15.34
N ASP A 164 -17.69 10.13 -15.96
CA ASP A 164 -17.19 11.15 -16.89
C ASP A 164 -17.22 12.58 -16.33
N LEU A 165 -16.96 12.71 -15.01
CA LEU A 165 -16.86 14.02 -14.37
C LEU A 165 -15.65 14.80 -14.92
N PRO A 166 -15.80 16.09 -15.24
CA PRO A 166 -14.80 16.89 -15.97
C PRO A 166 -13.45 17.03 -15.25
N ASP A 167 -13.37 16.77 -13.93
CA ASP A 167 -12.17 16.92 -13.11
C ASP A 167 -11.44 15.59 -12.82
N GLY A 168 -11.55 14.59 -13.70
CA GLY A 168 -11.01 13.24 -13.48
C GLY A 168 -9.51 13.15 -13.13
N SER A 169 -8.71 14.16 -13.54
CA SER A 169 -7.27 14.25 -13.22
C SER A 169 -6.97 14.51 -11.74
N ALA A 170 -7.80 15.28 -11.03
CA ALA A 170 -7.59 15.63 -9.62
C ALA A 170 -8.25 14.64 -8.64
N VAL A 171 -9.14 13.79 -9.14
CA VAL A 171 -9.90 12.83 -8.31
C VAL A 171 -9.00 11.73 -7.77
N LEU A 172 -8.20 11.09 -8.62
CA LEU A 172 -7.34 9.99 -8.18
C LEU A 172 -6.33 10.41 -7.09
N PRO A 173 -5.58 11.52 -7.23
CA PRO A 173 -4.69 11.99 -6.16
C PRO A 173 -5.43 12.38 -4.88
N SER A 174 -6.62 12.97 -4.95
CA SER A 174 -7.37 13.38 -3.75
C SER A 174 -7.90 12.17 -2.96
N VAL A 175 -8.46 11.17 -3.65
CA VAL A 175 -8.93 9.94 -3.01
C VAL A 175 -7.75 9.13 -2.45
N CYS A 176 -6.62 9.06 -3.18
CA CYS A 176 -5.41 8.41 -2.68
C CYS A 176 -4.81 9.15 -1.46
N ALA A 177 -4.79 10.49 -1.46
CA ALA A 177 -4.33 11.26 -0.32
C ALA A 177 -5.20 11.03 0.92
N ALA A 178 -6.53 11.01 0.76
CA ALA A 178 -7.45 10.69 1.85
C ALA A 178 -7.22 9.27 2.40
N ALA A 179 -7.03 8.29 1.51
CA ALA A 179 -6.71 6.92 1.88
C ALA A 179 -5.37 6.83 2.64
N ALA A 180 -4.34 7.57 2.20
CA ALA A 180 -3.04 7.60 2.86
C ALA A 180 -3.16 8.15 4.29
N VAL A 181 -3.95 9.22 4.49
CA VAL A 181 -4.21 9.77 5.84
C VAL A 181 -4.95 8.75 6.72
N CYS A 182 -5.98 8.08 6.19
CA CYS A 182 -6.70 7.04 6.92
C CYS A 182 -5.76 5.89 7.33
N LEU A 183 -4.90 5.43 6.42
CA LEU A 183 -3.94 4.36 6.71
C LEU A 183 -2.88 4.81 7.71
N ALA A 184 -2.36 6.03 7.59
CA ALA A 184 -1.42 6.60 8.56
C ALA A 184 -2.04 6.68 9.96
N ALA A 185 -3.31 7.11 10.06
CA ALA A 185 -4.05 7.09 11.31
C ALA A 185 -4.20 5.67 11.88
N CYS A 186 -4.51 4.68 11.03
CA CYS A 186 -4.54 3.26 11.43
C CYS A 186 -3.18 2.76 11.92
N VAL A 187 -2.09 3.09 11.23
CA VAL A 187 -0.71 2.74 11.60
C VAL A 187 -0.40 3.29 12.99
N VAL A 188 -0.63 4.58 13.23
CA VAL A 188 -0.37 5.21 14.54
C VAL A 188 -1.25 4.60 15.63
N ALA A 189 -2.54 4.39 15.36
CA ALA A 189 -3.49 3.86 16.34
C ALA A 189 -3.22 2.39 16.72
N LEU A 190 -2.77 1.56 15.77
CA LEU A 190 -2.59 0.13 15.97
C LEU A 190 -1.19 -0.23 16.46
N LEU A 191 -0.15 0.41 15.94
CA LEU A 191 1.23 0.17 16.39
C LEU A 191 1.53 0.84 17.74
N GLY A 192 0.75 1.85 18.11
CA GLY A 192 0.89 2.55 19.38
C GLY A 192 0.33 1.84 20.60
N ARG A 193 -0.47 0.80 20.39
CA ARG A 193 -1.09 0.07 21.50
C ARG A 193 -0.12 -1.00 21.98
N PRO A 194 0.39 -0.92 23.22
CA PRO A 194 1.10 -2.06 23.80
C PRO A 194 0.10 -3.21 23.86
N SER A 195 0.27 -4.21 22.99
CA SER A 195 -0.56 -5.42 23.09
C SER A 195 -0.19 -6.10 24.40
N PRO A 196 -1.15 -6.34 25.32
CA PRO A 196 -0.87 -7.21 26.44
C PRO A 196 -0.53 -8.58 25.87
N HIS A 197 0.72 -9.01 26.05
CA HIS A 197 1.07 -10.41 25.89
C HIS A 197 0.51 -11.11 27.13
N ALA A 198 -0.68 -11.72 26.96
CA ALA A 198 -1.27 -12.62 27.95
C ALA A 198 -0.63 -14.00 27.85
#